data_AF-A0A060Z8S5-F1
#
_entry.id   AF-A0A060Z8S5-F1
#
_cell.length_a   1.000
_cell.length_b   1.000
_cell.length_c   1.000
_cell.angle_alpha   90.00
_cell.angle_beta   90.00
_cell.angle_gamma   90.00
#
_symmetry.space_group_name_H-M   'P 1'
#
loop_
_entity.id
_entity.type
_entity.pdbx_description
1 polymer ?
#
loop_
_entity_poly.entity_id
_entity_poly.type
_entity_poly.pdbx_seq_one_letter_code
_entity_poly.pdbx_strand_id
1 'polypeptide(L)'
;YDSKESYAAKVQWLKTKNLGGASVWTLDMDDFSGAFCADGPFPLVNHLRNSLGFAPKPTTTRAPTTTPDPILSFCSGRPDGLYVNIFDNTTYFQCFRGNTYLHKCQPGLVYVDACKCCNWP
;
A
#
# COMPACT_ATOMS: atom_id res chain seq x y z
N TYR A 1 -12.54 12.11 -24.22
CA TYR A 1 -12.13 11.25 -23.10
C TYR A 1 -12.18 9.82 -23.56
N ASP A 2 -11.61 8.91 -22.81
CA ASP A 2 -11.70 7.48 -23.08
C ASP A 2 -12.53 6.79 -22.00
N SER A 3 -13.26 5.76 -22.41
CA SER A 3 -14.00 4.83 -21.56
C SER A 3 -13.49 3.40 -21.77
N LYS A 4 -14.00 2.45 -20.96
CA LYS A 4 -13.68 1.02 -21.12
C LYS A 4 -14.01 0.52 -22.54
N GLU A 5 -15.15 0.93 -23.09
CA GLU A 5 -15.58 0.56 -24.45
C GLU A 5 -14.58 1.04 -25.50
N SER A 6 -14.12 2.29 -25.38
CA SER A 6 -13.11 2.84 -26.30
C SER A 6 -11.74 2.17 -26.15
N TYR A 7 -11.36 1.78 -24.93
CA TYR A 7 -10.14 1.00 -24.68
C TYR A 7 -10.23 -0.38 -25.31
N ALA A 8 -11.38 -1.06 -25.22
CA ALA A 8 -11.60 -2.35 -25.88
C ALA A 8 -11.45 -2.24 -27.40
N ALA A 9 -12.04 -1.21 -28.02
CA ALA A 9 -11.91 -0.95 -29.46
C ALA A 9 -10.45 -0.66 -29.86
N LYS A 10 -9.73 0.15 -29.06
CA LYS A 10 -8.30 0.46 -29.29
C LYS A 10 -7.43 -0.78 -29.14
N VAL A 11 -7.70 -1.66 -28.18
CA VAL A 11 -6.98 -2.93 -28.01
C VAL A 11 -7.25 -3.87 -29.19
N GLN A 12 -8.49 -3.94 -29.68
CA GLN A 12 -8.80 -4.70 -30.88
C GLN A 12 -8.01 -4.18 -32.09
N TRP A 13 -8.00 -2.86 -32.30
CA TRP A 13 -7.20 -2.24 -33.37
C TRP A 13 -5.71 -2.54 -33.22
N LEU A 14 -5.16 -2.37 -32.00
CA LEU A 14 -3.76 -2.66 -31.66
C LEU A 14 -3.38 -4.10 -32.03
N LYS A 15 -4.22 -5.08 -31.69
CA LYS A 15 -4.04 -6.50 -32.05
C LYS A 15 -4.05 -6.71 -33.56
N THR A 16 -4.98 -6.08 -34.28
CA THR A 16 -5.02 -6.18 -35.77
C THR A 16 -3.80 -5.57 -36.45
N LYS A 17 -3.12 -4.63 -35.79
CA LYS A 17 -1.88 -4.00 -36.29
C LYS A 17 -0.61 -4.69 -35.79
N ASN A 18 -0.73 -5.77 -35.02
CA ASN A 18 0.39 -6.52 -34.46
C ASN A 18 1.39 -5.63 -33.69
N LEU A 19 0.87 -4.70 -32.89
CA LEU A 19 1.70 -3.80 -32.07
C LEU A 19 2.06 -4.47 -30.73
N GLY A 20 3.22 -4.08 -30.17
CA GLY A 20 3.77 -4.71 -28.96
C GLY A 20 3.09 -4.35 -27.64
N GLY A 21 2.25 -3.31 -27.61
CA GLY A 21 1.59 -2.87 -26.39
C GLY A 21 0.96 -1.48 -26.51
N ALA A 22 0.45 -0.99 -25.38
CA ALA A 22 -0.15 0.33 -25.25
C ALA A 22 0.58 1.12 -24.15
N SER A 23 0.73 2.43 -24.36
CA SER A 23 1.20 3.37 -23.35
C SER A 23 0.01 4.17 -22.83
N VAL A 24 -0.04 4.40 -21.51
CA VAL A 24 -1.10 5.19 -20.85
C VAL A 24 -0.50 6.47 -20.30
N TRP A 25 -1.16 7.58 -20.58
CA TRP A 25 -0.88 8.88 -19.97
C TRP A 25 -2.17 9.36 -19.29
N THR A 26 -2.26 9.43 -17.97
CA THR A 26 -1.34 8.95 -16.92
C THR A 26 -2.10 8.14 -15.88
N LEU A 27 -1.38 7.57 -14.90
CA LEU A 27 -2.00 6.81 -13.81
C LEU A 27 -2.86 7.69 -12.89
N ASP A 28 -2.46 8.94 -12.64
CA ASP A 28 -3.16 9.88 -11.76
C ASP A 28 -4.43 10.48 -12.37
N MET A 29 -4.62 10.35 -13.70
CA MET A 29 -5.83 10.75 -14.40
C MET A 29 -6.87 9.62 -14.55
N ASP A 30 -6.52 8.38 -14.19
CA ASP A 30 -7.51 7.32 -13.99
C ASP A 30 -8.16 7.48 -12.60
N ASP A 31 -9.28 6.80 -12.34
CA ASP A 31 -9.87 6.75 -10.99
C ASP A 31 -9.02 5.84 -10.09
N PHE A 32 -7.82 6.30 -9.76
CA PHE A 32 -6.79 5.52 -9.06
C PHE A 32 -7.23 5.09 -7.66
N SER A 33 -8.13 5.83 -7.01
CA SER A 33 -8.68 5.49 -5.70
C SER A 33 -9.94 4.64 -5.79
N GLY A 34 -10.63 4.64 -6.93
CA GLY A 34 -11.93 4.00 -7.11
C GLY A 34 -13.10 4.76 -6.49
N ALA A 35 -12.89 6.04 -6.18
CA ALA A 35 -13.86 6.85 -5.43
C ALA A 35 -14.93 7.50 -6.31
N PHE A 36 -14.75 7.56 -7.63
CA PHE A 36 -15.59 8.35 -8.53
C PHE A 36 -16.41 7.50 -9.51
N CYS A 37 -15.83 6.42 -10.02
CA CYS A 37 -16.42 5.61 -11.09
C CYS A 37 -17.19 4.39 -10.61
N ALA A 38 -17.19 4.10 -9.29
CA ALA A 38 -17.82 2.93 -8.69
C ALA A 38 -17.38 1.59 -9.31
N ASP A 39 -16.13 1.54 -9.78
CA ASP A 39 -15.59 0.43 -10.58
C ASP A 39 -14.22 -0.06 -10.06
N GLY A 40 -13.99 0.20 -8.76
CA GLY A 40 -12.71 -0.04 -8.11
C GLY A 40 -11.59 0.88 -8.60
N PRO A 41 -10.39 0.74 -8.01
CA PRO A 41 -9.24 1.55 -8.37
C PRO A 41 -8.70 1.21 -9.76
N PHE A 42 -8.24 2.23 -10.49
CA PHE A 42 -7.65 2.13 -11.83
C PHE A 42 -8.55 1.42 -12.87
N PRO A 43 -9.81 1.84 -13.05
CA PRO A 43 -10.77 1.12 -13.88
C PRO A 43 -10.33 1.04 -15.36
N LEU A 44 -9.69 2.07 -15.91
CA LEU A 44 -9.24 2.05 -17.31
C LEU A 44 -7.95 1.25 -17.48
N VAL A 45 -6.97 1.45 -16.62
CA VAL A 45 -5.68 0.73 -16.69
C VAL A 45 -5.87 -0.77 -16.45
N ASN A 46 -6.71 -1.15 -15.48
CA ASN A 46 -7.03 -2.55 -15.24
C ASN A 46 -7.81 -3.17 -16.42
N HIS A 47 -8.72 -2.40 -17.04
CA HIS A 47 -9.43 -2.87 -18.24
C HIS A 47 -8.47 -3.09 -19.42
N LEU A 48 -7.51 -2.19 -19.64
CA LEU A 48 -6.46 -2.35 -20.66
C LEU A 48 -5.62 -3.59 -20.41
N ARG A 49 -5.11 -3.75 -19.18
CA ARG A 49 -4.31 -4.89 -18.74
C ARG A 49 -5.04 -6.22 -19.00
N ASN A 50 -6.31 -6.31 -18.63
CA ASN A 50 -7.13 -7.49 -18.85
C ASN A 50 -7.33 -7.76 -20.35
N SER A 51 -7.63 -6.73 -21.13
CA SER A 51 -7.87 -6.83 -22.57
C SER A 51 -6.62 -7.27 -23.36
N LEU A 52 -5.43 -6.96 -22.85
CA LEU A 52 -4.13 -7.40 -23.39
C LEU A 52 -3.71 -8.80 -22.92
N GLY A 53 -4.49 -9.46 -22.05
CA GLY A 53 -4.22 -10.82 -21.59
C GLY A 53 -3.38 -10.92 -20.31
N PHE A 54 -3.16 -9.81 -19.60
CA PHE A 54 -2.39 -9.76 -18.35
C PHE A 54 -3.29 -9.75 -17.11
N ALA A 55 -4.43 -10.44 -17.14
CA ALA A 55 -5.40 -10.41 -16.05
C ALA A 55 -4.75 -10.71 -14.67
N PRO A 56 -5.22 -10.08 -13.57
CA PRO A 56 -4.80 -10.45 -12.23
C PRO A 56 -4.93 -11.94 -12.02
N LYS A 57 -3.83 -12.60 -11.66
CA LYS A 57 -3.89 -13.96 -11.12
C LYS A 57 -4.82 -13.89 -9.91
N PRO A 58 -5.80 -14.80 -9.74
CA PRO A 58 -6.66 -14.78 -8.58
C PRO A 58 -5.80 -14.86 -7.32
N THR A 59 -5.71 -13.73 -6.61
CA THR A 59 -5.01 -13.67 -5.34
C THR A 59 -5.95 -14.28 -4.31
N THR A 60 -5.74 -15.55 -3.98
CA THR A 60 -6.34 -16.16 -2.78
C THR A 60 -5.62 -15.63 -1.54
N THR A 61 -5.60 -14.31 -1.36
CA THR A 61 -5.23 -13.73 -0.08
C THR A 61 -6.45 -13.89 0.80
N ARG A 62 -6.40 -14.83 1.75
CA ARG A 62 -7.36 -14.89 2.85
C ARG A 62 -7.48 -13.48 3.41
N ALA A 63 -8.71 -12.97 3.59
CA ALA A 63 -8.92 -11.74 4.34
C ALA A 63 -8.06 -11.80 5.61
N PRO A 64 -7.28 -10.76 5.94
CA PRO A 64 -6.52 -10.75 7.18
C PRO A 64 -7.52 -11.02 8.30
N THR A 65 -7.32 -12.13 9.01
CA THR A 65 -8.05 -12.40 10.24
C THR A 65 -7.50 -11.38 11.22
N THR A 66 -8.25 -10.29 11.46
CA THR A 66 -7.90 -9.26 12.42
C THR A 66 -8.05 -9.84 13.83
N THR A 67 -7.13 -10.72 14.21
CA THR A 67 -6.72 -10.76 15.61
C THR A 67 -5.98 -9.45 15.83
N PRO A 68 -6.40 -8.58 16.76
CA PRO A 68 -5.64 -7.38 17.06
C PRO A 68 -4.24 -7.85 17.46
N ASP A 69 -3.25 -7.61 16.62
CA ASP A 69 -1.87 -7.77 17.06
C ASP A 69 -1.74 -6.87 18.28
N PRO A 70 -1.40 -7.42 19.47
CA PRO A 70 -1.32 -6.62 20.70
C PRO A 70 -0.29 -5.48 20.58
N ILE A 71 0.59 -5.58 19.59
CA ILE A 71 1.56 -4.56 19.20
C ILE A 71 0.89 -3.45 18.37
N LEU A 72 -0.05 -3.75 17.47
CA LEU A 72 -0.68 -2.74 16.62
C LEU A 72 -1.61 -1.80 17.43
N SER A 73 -2.24 -2.31 18.48
CA SER A 73 -3.14 -1.53 19.35
C SER A 73 -2.43 -0.79 20.51
N PHE A 74 -1.10 -0.84 20.57
CA PHE A 74 -0.32 -0.24 21.66
C PHE A 74 -0.59 1.26 21.85
N CYS A 75 -0.75 2.01 20.76
CA CYS A 75 -0.97 3.46 20.77
C CYS A 75 -2.43 3.90 20.96
N SER A 76 -3.38 2.96 21.08
CA SER A 76 -4.79 3.28 21.31
C SER A 76 -4.97 3.97 22.67
N GLY A 77 -5.31 5.26 22.66
CA GLY A 77 -5.50 6.07 23.88
C GLY A 77 -4.21 6.60 24.51
N ARG A 78 -3.05 6.42 23.87
CA ARG A 78 -1.79 7.04 24.28
C ARG A 78 -1.55 8.37 23.54
N PRO A 79 -0.88 9.34 24.17
CA PRO A 79 -0.42 10.54 23.48
C PRO A 79 0.51 10.22 22.30
N ASP A 80 0.64 11.18 21.38
CA ASP A 80 1.63 11.10 20.32
C ASP A 80 3.05 11.18 20.92
N GLY A 81 3.94 10.28 20.51
CA GLY A 81 5.28 10.22 21.07
C GLY A 81 6.01 8.90 20.82
N LEU A 82 7.25 8.82 21.33
CA LEU A 82 8.09 7.63 21.27
C LEU A 82 8.06 6.86 22.58
N TYR A 83 7.90 5.55 22.48
CA TYR A 83 7.73 4.61 23.59
C TYR A 83 8.69 3.42 23.47
N VAL A 84 9.16 2.96 24.62
CA VAL A 84 10.00 1.76 24.71
C VAL A 84 9.27 0.51 24.24
N ASN A 85 9.97 -0.34 23.50
CA ASN A 85 9.53 -1.71 23.30
C ASN A 85 10.16 -2.62 24.37
N ILE A 86 9.32 -3.15 25.26
CA ILE A 86 9.76 -4.05 26.34
C ILE A 86 10.15 -5.45 25.85
N PHE A 87 9.73 -5.83 24.65
CA PHE A 87 10.03 -7.14 24.06
C PHE A 87 11.36 -7.17 23.31
N ASP A 88 11.80 -6.01 22.79
CA ASP A 88 13.05 -5.87 22.05
C ASP A 88 13.59 -4.44 22.21
N ASN A 89 14.66 -4.32 22.98
CA ASN A 89 15.32 -3.04 23.28
C ASN A 89 16.01 -2.40 22.06
N THR A 90 16.17 -3.13 20.95
CA THR A 90 16.68 -2.59 19.67
C THR A 90 15.59 -1.93 18.83
N THR A 91 14.34 -1.95 19.30
CA THR A 91 13.19 -1.37 18.63
C THR A 91 12.40 -0.44 19.56
N TYR A 92 11.58 0.43 18.98
CA TYR A 92 10.73 1.36 19.70
C TYR A 92 9.42 1.61 18.96
N PHE A 93 8.39 2.03 19.69
CA PHE A 93 7.10 2.39 19.13
C PHE A 93 6.99 3.90 18.96
N GLN A 94 6.53 4.33 17.80
CA GLN A 94 6.08 5.70 17.57
C GLN A 94 4.55 5.70 17.49
N CYS A 95 3.93 6.48 18.37
CA CYS A 95 2.50 6.75 18.34
C CYS A 95 2.23 8.03 17.58
N PHE A 96 1.34 7.97 16.60
CA PHE A 96 0.84 9.15 15.89
C PHE A 96 -0.64 8.98 15.53
N ARG A 97 -1.49 9.85 16.08
CA ARG A 97 -2.95 9.84 15.93
C ARG A 97 -3.57 8.48 16.25
N GLY A 98 -3.07 7.82 17.29
CA GLY A 98 -3.53 6.49 17.73
C GLY A 98 -3.01 5.31 16.90
N ASN A 99 -2.21 5.54 15.85
CA ASN A 99 -1.56 4.47 15.08
C ASN A 99 -0.20 4.12 15.69
N THR A 100 0.14 2.83 15.69
CA THR A 100 1.44 2.32 16.17
C THR A 100 2.39 2.07 15.00
N TYR A 101 3.56 2.69 15.03
CA TYR A 101 4.65 2.46 14.09
C TYR A 101 5.84 1.82 14.82
N LEU A 102 6.32 0.66 14.34
CA LEU A 102 7.49 0.00 14.91
C LEU A 102 8.75 0.47 14.18
N HIS A 103 9.70 1.03 14.92
CA HIS A 103 10.98 1.46 14.41
C HIS A 103 12.11 0.62 15.00
N LYS A 104 13.17 0.44 14.22
CA LYS A 104 14.37 -0.28 14.64
C LYS A 104 15.56 0.68 14.69
N CYS A 105 16.34 0.60 15.75
CA CYS A 105 17.60 1.32 15.87
C CYS A 105 18.64 0.78 14.89
N GLN A 106 19.69 1.56 14.64
CA GLN A 106 20.83 1.07 13.86
C GLN A 106 21.43 -0.17 14.55
N PRO A 107 22.03 -1.12 13.79
CA PRO A 107 22.60 -2.33 14.36
C PRO A 107 23.59 -2.03 15.50
N GLY A 108 23.37 -2.64 16.66
CA GLY A 108 24.21 -2.46 17.86
C GLY A 108 23.75 -1.36 18.82
N LEU A 109 22.73 -0.58 18.46
CA LEU A 109 22.14 0.44 19.34
C LEU A 109 20.84 -0.05 19.99
N VAL A 110 20.57 0.45 21.19
CA VAL A 110 19.33 0.24 21.93
C VAL A 110 18.58 1.56 22.08
N TYR A 111 17.25 1.49 22.13
CA TYR A 111 16.44 2.67 22.35
C TYR A 111 16.46 3.08 23.83
N VAL A 112 16.82 4.33 24.10
CA VAL A 112 16.89 4.90 25.44
C VAL A 112 15.80 5.95 25.61
N ASP A 113 14.86 5.68 26.53
CA ASP A 113 13.68 6.54 26.73
C ASP A 113 14.02 7.93 27.25
N ALA A 114 15.10 8.05 28.05
CA ALA A 114 15.54 9.31 28.65
C ALA A 114 15.93 10.37 27.60
N CYS A 115 16.52 9.96 26.48
CA CYS A 115 16.88 10.85 25.37
C CYS A 115 15.92 10.74 24.17
N LYS A 116 14.97 9.80 24.21
CA LYS A 116 14.12 9.42 23.07
C LYS A 116 14.96 9.12 21.82
N CYS A 117 16.09 8.45 22.01
CA CYS A 117 17.11 8.25 20.98
C CYS A 117 17.71 6.83 21.02
N CYS A 118 18.28 6.39 19.90
CA CYS A 118 19.05 5.15 19.84
C CYS A 118 20.49 5.44 20.29
N ASN A 119 20.93 4.76 21.34
CA ASN A 119 22.28 4.94 21.88
C ASN A 119 22.92 3.58 22.20
N TRP A 120 24.21 3.58 22.53
CA TRP A 120 24.88 2.39 23.03
C TRP A 120 24.29 1.96 24.38
N PRO A 121 24.13 0.64 24.60
CA PRO A 121 23.60 0.09 25.85
C PRO A 121 24.47 0.39 27.07
#